data_AF-A0A842V804-F1
#
_entry.id   AF-A0A842V804-F1
#
_cell.length_a   1.000
_cell.length_b   1.000
_cell.length_c   1.000
_cell.angle_alpha   90.00
_cell.angle_beta   90.00
_cell.angle_gamma   90.00
#
_symmetry.space_group_name_H-M   'P 1'
#
loop_
_entity.id
_entity.type
_entity.pdbx_description
1 polymer ?
#
loop_
_entity_poly.entity_id
_entity_poly.type
_entity_poly.pdbx_seq_one_letter_code
_entity_poly.pdbx_strand_id
1 'polypeptide(L)' 'MGTRYFSKRIPMRTPKRRPRVRNKSFDTKEEVEKYLKEHNIKGRVIKRGKKYSFVRE' A
#
# COMPACT_ATOMS: atom_id res chain seq x y z
N MET A 1 45.34 12.45 29.34
CA MET A 1 44.15 13.20 28.83
C MET A 1 44.11 13.01 27.32
N GLY A 2 43.23 12.18 26.79
CA GLY A 2 43.10 11.91 25.36
C GLY A 2 41.64 11.86 24.98
N THR A 3 41.22 12.77 24.11
CA THR A 3 39.83 13.10 23.82
C THR A 3 39.12 11.95 23.11
N ARG A 4 38.07 11.41 23.74
CA ARG A 4 37.20 10.41 23.14
C ARG A 4 36.44 11.06 21.98
N TYR A 5 36.84 10.73 20.76
CA TYR A 5 36.08 11.02 19.55
C TYR A 5 34.73 10.31 19.64
N PHE A 6 33.69 11.03 20.08
CA PHE A 6 32.31 10.63 19.88
C PHE A 6 32.01 10.76 18.39
N SER A 7 32.10 9.65 17.66
CA SER A 7 31.58 9.55 16.30
C SER A 7 30.09 9.93 16.32
N LYS A 8 29.78 11.08 15.72
CA LYS A 8 28.42 11.56 15.51
C LYS A 8 27.65 10.43 14.81
N ARG A 9 26.77 9.74 15.54
CA ARG A 9 25.85 8.75 14.96
C ARG A 9 25.03 9.47 13.90
N ILE A 10 25.28 9.15 12.64
CA ILE A 10 24.49 9.63 11.51
C ILE A 10 23.07 9.12 11.76
N PRO A 11 22.06 10.00 11.94
CA PRO A 11 20.69 9.54 12.06
C PRO A 11 20.31 8.95 10.70
N MET A 12 20.29 7.61 10.62
CA MET A 12 19.74 6.88 9.49
C MET A 12 18.31 7.39 9.28
N ARG A 13 18.10 8.25 8.27
CA ARG A 13 16.76 8.63 7.81
C ARG A 13 16.11 7.36 7.28
N THR A 14 15.34 6.68 8.12
CA THR A 14 14.52 5.55 7.67
C THR A 14 13.65 6.05 6.51
N PRO A 15 13.74 5.45 5.31
CA PRO A 15 12.93 5.88 4.20
C PRO A 15 11.45 5.79 4.60
N LYS A 16 10.69 6.88 4.39
CA LYS A 16 9.24 6.89 4.59
C LYS A 16 8.65 5.74 3.77
N ARG A 17 8.27 4.65 4.43
CA ARG A 17 7.56 3.55 3.77
C ARG A 17 6.27 4.12 3.17
N ARG A 18 6.08 3.93 1.87
CA ARG A 18 4.81 4.29 1.22
C ARG A 18 3.68 3.57 1.96
N PRO A 19 2.53 4.22 2.18
CA PRO A 19 1.40 3.60 2.84
C PRO A 19 1.04 2.31 2.09
N ARG A 20 1.00 1.20 2.81
CA ARG A 20 0.64 -0.09 2.27
C ARG A 20 -0.84 0.00 1.92
N VAL A 21 -1.16 0.12 0.62
CA VAL A 21 -2.55 0.09 0.16
C VAL A 21 -3.11 -1.26 0.57
N ARG A 22 -3.99 -1.29 1.57
CA ARG A 22 -4.67 -2.53 1.97
C ARG A 22 -5.39 -3.05 0.74
N ASN A 23 -5.16 -4.32 0.40
CA ASN A 23 -5.95 -5.00 -0.61
C ASN A 23 -7.39 -5.01 -0.12
N LYS A 24 -8.23 -4.12 -0.65
CA LYS A 24 -9.66 -4.09 -0.34
C LYS A 24 -10.31 -5.30 -1.01
N SER A 25 -10.88 -6.16 -0.19
CA SER A 25 -11.79 -7.22 -0.63
C SER A 25 -13.22 -6.74 -0.42
N PHE A 26 -14.06 -6.91 -1.44
CA PHE A 26 -15.46 -6.51 -1.47
C PHE A 26 -16.33 -7.75 -1.52
N ASP A 27 -17.58 -7.64 -1.07
CA ASP A 27 -18.50 -8.77 -1.03
C ASP A 27 -19.27 -8.92 -2.34
N THR A 28 -19.46 -7.81 -3.08
CA THR A 28 -20.13 -7.80 -4.39
C THR A 28 -19.22 -7.28 -5.51
N LYS A 29 -19.55 -7.64 -6.75
CA LYS A 29 -18.84 -7.16 -7.95
C LYS A 29 -19.07 -5.66 -8.16
N GLU A 30 -20.29 -5.20 -7.91
CA GLU A 30 -20.72 -3.80 -8.08
C GLU A 30 -19.92 -2.84 -7.21
N GLU A 31 -19.64 -3.22 -5.96
CA GLU A 31 -18.80 -2.42 -5.06
C GLU A 31 -17.39 -2.25 -5.61
N VAL A 32 -16.82 -3.29 -6.23
CA VAL A 32 -15.49 -3.20 -6.86
C VAL A 32 -15.52 -2.26 -8.05
N GLU A 33 -16.52 -2.37 -8.91
CA GLU A 33 -16.67 -1.51 -10.10
C GLU A 33 -16.88 -0.05 -9.71
N LYS A 34 -17.71 0.20 -8.70
CA LYS A 34 -17.92 1.54 -8.14
C LYS A 34 -16.62 2.10 -7.57
N TYR A 35 -15.86 1.29 -6.81
CA TYR A 35 -14.57 1.69 -6.26
C TYR A 35 -13.54 2.01 -7.36
N LEU A 36 -13.46 1.18 -8.40
CA LEU A 36 -12.57 1.41 -9.54
C LEU A 36 -12.93 2.72 -10.26
N LYS A 37 -14.22 3.01 -10.42
CA LYS A 37 -14.71 4.24 -11.04
C LYS A 37 -14.45 5.48 -10.19
N GLU A 38 -14.75 5.44 -8.89
CA GLU A 38 -14.54 6.56 -7.95
C GLU A 38 -13.06 6.95 -7.84
N HIS A 39 -12.17 5.97 -7.88
CA HIS A 39 -10.73 6.22 -7.76
C HIS A 39 -10.01 6.28 -9.10
N ASN A 40 -10.74 6.24 -10.22
CA ASN A 40 -10.22 6.28 -11.58
C ASN A 40 -9.08 5.26 -11.82
N ILE A 41 -9.27 4.07 -11.24
CA ILE A 41 -8.32 2.97 -11.28
C ILE A 41 -8.64 2.10 -12.48
N LYS A 42 -7.67 1.95 -13.39
CA LYS A 42 -7.73 0.89 -14.42
C LYS A 42 -7.32 -0.42 -13.78
N GLY A 43 -8.24 -1.36 -13.74
CA GLY A 43 -8.01 -2.66 -13.16
C GLY A 43 -9.12 -3.65 -13.49
N ARG A 44 -8.82 -4.94 -13.36
CA ARG A 44 -9.78 -6.01 -13.59
C ARG A 44 -10.32 -6.54 -12.27
N VAL A 45 -11.63 -6.77 -12.23
CA VAL A 45 -12.29 -7.39 -11.09
C VAL A 45 -12.03 -8.90 -11.13
N ILE A 46 -11.57 -9.45 -10.02
CA ILE A 46 -11.27 -10.87 -9.84
C ILE A 46 -12.05 -11.40 -8.64
N LYS A 47 -12.78 -12.49 -8.85
CA LYS A 47 -13.45 -13.22 -7.78
C LYS A 47 -12.46 -14.19 -7.12
N ARG A 48 -12.31 -14.08 -5.80
CA ARG A 48 -11.51 -14.99 -4.96
C ARG A 48 -12.41 -15.63 -3.91
N GLY A 49 -12.85 -16.85 -4.18
CA GLY A 49 -13.82 -17.56 -3.34
C GLY A 49 -15.18 -16.86 -3.34
N LYS A 50 -15.65 -16.47 -2.14
CA LYS A 50 -16.90 -15.72 -1.97
C LYS A 50 -16.74 -14.20 -2.08
N LYS A 51 -15.50 -13.70 -2.23
CA LYS A 51 -15.22 -12.26 -2.27
C LYS A 51 -14.77 -11.81 -3.65
N TYR A 52 -14.96 -10.53 -3.93
CA TYR A 52 -14.44 -9.83 -5.10
C TYR A 52 -13.25 -8.96 -4.71
N SER A 53 -12.29 -8.84 -5.61
CA SER A 53 -11.09 -8.03 -5.48
C SER A 53 -10.77 -7.41 -6.82
N PHE A 54 -9.84 -6.46 -6.89
CA PHE A 54 -9.36 -5.93 -8.16
C PHE A 54 -7.84 -6.03 -8.26
N VAL A 55 -7.36 -6.23 -9.46
CA VAL A 55 -5.94 -6.11 -9.81
C VAL A 55 -5.80 -4.91 -10.72
N ARG A 56 -4.93 -3.97 -10.33
CA ARG A 56 -4.59 -2.83 -11.18
C ARG A 56 -3.72 -3.30 -12.35
N GLU A 57 -4.01 -2.80 -13.54
CA GLU A 57 -3.10 -2.91 -14.70
C GLU A 57 -1.95 -1.91 -14.56
#